data_AF-A0A2N1DBZ5-F1
#
_entry.id   AF-A0A2N1DBZ5-F1
#
_cell.length_a   1.000
_cell.length_b   1.000
_cell.length_c   1.000
_cell.angle_alpha   90.00
_cell.angle_beta   90.00
_cell.angle_gamma   90.00
#
_symmetry.space_group_name_H-M   'P 1'
#
loop_
_entity.id
_entity.type
_entity.pdbx_description
1 polymer ?
#
loop_
_entity_poly.entity_id
_entity_poly.type
_entity_poly.pdbx_seq_one_letter_code
_entity_poly.pdbx_strand_id
1 'polypeptide(L)'
;MNRKHLALAVAFSLGLVACNQSNTVQTQKVDNGSVITSLSESEKANVLFQAYFDESMQMNPISATYVGINTYNDRFSPPINQQNLAQSLAFEEKYLAEIKGIDASALSGQDLLSYEIFLRDREIAIKGAQFPAHLMPIHQMGGAHSYFASLGSGKSAQPFNTADDYRHFMSRAQGFATYMDSAIAAMKKGIEKSIVLPKPLIKKVLPQLQVHMLEDVTKSVFYAPLKTLKENENIADVDKKQITKDYIDIIKSTIIPAYGRVHQFMQQSYLPEGRDTVGLNDLPNGKAWYEYRIETNTTLPLTADEIHTFGQQEVARILAEMTKVKDTVGFAGDLPAFFEFLRTDEQFFFDSEQALIDGYTQVKEKIDSRVPLLFEVFPKADYEVRAVEAFRAASSAGASYQSPAPDGSRPGIFYINAYNLKAQPKYLMETLSVHEAAPGHHFQIAIQQEVESLPDFRKFGGYTVFAEGWALYAESLGKEMGLFTDPYMWYGRLSDEQLRAMRLVVDTGLHAFGWTRQQAIDFMIDNSSLAPSDIEAEVERYIAIGGQAVSYKVGQRHIRMLRNKAQEALGKQFDVKKFHTQILIDGALPMPILEAKIDRWIAQQKI
;
A
#
# COMPACT_ATOMS: atom_id res chain seq x y z
N MET A 1 -20.82 39.62 -13.15
CA MET A 1 -20.23 40.85 -13.69
C MET A 1 -19.41 40.48 -14.92
N ASN A 2 -19.74 41.07 -16.08
CA ASN A 2 -19.23 40.75 -17.42
C ASN A 2 -17.70 40.82 -17.58
N ARG A 3 -17.11 39.90 -18.36
CA ARG A 3 -16.58 40.19 -19.72
C ARG A 3 -16.06 38.93 -20.43
N LYS A 4 -16.38 38.89 -21.73
CA LYS A 4 -16.04 37.90 -22.76
C LYS A 4 -15.02 38.51 -23.76
N HIS A 5 -14.27 37.61 -24.42
CA HIS A 5 -13.58 37.71 -25.74
C HIS A 5 -12.28 38.55 -25.78
N LEU A 6 -11.21 38.17 -26.50
CA LEU A 6 -11.17 37.93 -27.95
C LEU A 6 -9.86 37.21 -28.36
N ALA A 7 -9.94 36.36 -29.38
CA ALA A 7 -8.81 35.78 -30.12
C ALA A 7 -8.34 36.74 -31.23
N LEU A 8 -7.05 36.67 -31.61
CA LEU A 8 -6.56 37.24 -32.87
C LEU A 8 -5.54 36.29 -33.52
N ALA A 9 -5.84 35.89 -34.75
CA ALA A 9 -4.94 35.23 -35.68
C ALA A 9 -4.21 36.29 -36.53
N VAL A 10 -2.95 36.06 -36.85
CA VAL A 10 -2.27 36.73 -37.98
C VAL A 10 -1.38 35.72 -38.69
N ALA A 11 -1.69 35.49 -39.96
CA ALA A 11 -0.81 34.91 -40.96
C ALA A 11 -0.59 35.97 -42.05
N PHE A 12 0.63 36.17 -42.51
CA PHE A 12 0.92 36.75 -43.83
C PHE A 12 2.27 36.28 -44.35
N SER A 13 2.31 36.02 -45.64
CA SER A 13 3.39 35.40 -46.40
C SER A 13 3.87 36.31 -47.55
N LEU A 14 5.15 36.14 -47.91
CA LEU A 14 5.82 36.33 -49.22
C LEU A 14 6.28 37.73 -49.71
N GLY A 15 7.55 37.79 -50.17
CA GLY A 15 7.96 38.55 -51.37
C GLY A 15 9.30 39.30 -51.43
N LEU A 16 10.43 38.57 -51.65
CA LEU A 16 11.60 38.79 -52.55
C LEU A 16 12.34 40.15 -52.81
N VAL A 17 13.61 39.98 -53.24
CA VAL A 17 14.60 40.86 -53.97
C VAL A 17 15.66 41.53 -53.06
N ALA A 18 17.01 41.50 -53.27
CA ALA A 18 17.95 40.83 -54.19
C ALA A 18 19.42 41.00 -53.71
N CYS A 19 20.32 40.11 -54.20
CA CYS A 19 21.76 40.20 -54.58
C CYS A 19 22.73 41.07 -53.72
N ASN A 20 24.03 40.78 -53.53
CA ASN A 20 25.01 39.91 -54.17
C ASN A 20 26.28 39.95 -53.30
N GLN A 21 26.99 38.83 -53.08
CA GLN A 21 28.46 38.82 -53.05
C GLN A 21 28.98 37.39 -53.10
N SER A 22 29.53 37.05 -54.26
CA SER A 22 30.31 35.84 -54.52
C SER A 22 31.59 35.85 -53.72
N ASN A 23 31.98 34.71 -53.14
CA ASN A 23 33.33 34.16 -53.35
C ASN A 23 33.50 32.74 -52.78
N THR A 24 33.91 31.85 -53.68
CA THR A 24 34.77 30.68 -53.47
C THR A 24 34.24 29.52 -52.61
N VAL A 25 33.57 28.57 -53.28
CA VAL A 25 33.38 27.22 -52.74
C VAL A 25 34.71 26.47 -52.81
N GLN A 26 35.41 26.36 -51.69
CA GLN A 26 36.29 25.22 -51.45
C GLN A 26 35.40 24.01 -51.15
N THR A 27 35.48 22.99 -52.01
CA THR A 27 34.94 21.66 -51.76
C THR A 27 35.75 20.98 -50.66
N GLN A 28 35.44 21.32 -49.40
CA GLN A 28 35.69 20.39 -48.30
C GLN A 28 34.51 19.41 -48.26
N LYS A 29 34.82 18.14 -48.52
CA LYS A 29 33.94 17.02 -48.18
C LYS A 29 33.60 17.14 -46.70
N VAL A 30 32.39 17.60 -46.40
CA VAL A 30 31.77 17.33 -45.11
C VAL A 30 31.52 15.83 -45.11
N ASP A 31 32.34 15.13 -44.35
CA ASP A 31 32.09 13.76 -43.98
C ASP A 31 30.77 13.79 -43.20
N ASN A 32 29.67 13.43 -43.87
CA ASN A 32 28.40 13.12 -43.21
C ASN A 32 28.60 11.78 -42.48
N GLY A 33 29.45 11.80 -41.45
CA GLY A 33 29.43 10.81 -40.40
C GLY A 33 28.06 10.90 -39.76
N SER A 34 27.21 9.94 -40.10
CA SER A 34 25.99 9.65 -39.36
C SER A 34 26.40 9.46 -37.91
N VAL A 35 26.27 10.51 -37.09
CA VAL A 35 26.35 10.37 -35.64
C VAL A 35 25.05 9.69 -35.24
N ILE A 36 25.03 8.36 -35.35
CA ILE A 36 24.15 7.56 -34.52
C ILE A 36 24.74 7.71 -33.12
N THR A 37 24.33 8.75 -32.38
CA THR A 37 24.60 8.81 -30.95
C THR A 37 23.91 7.60 -30.34
N SER A 38 24.67 6.57 -30.01
CA SER A 38 24.20 5.47 -29.18
C SER A 38 23.71 6.06 -27.87
N LEU A 39 22.51 5.66 -27.43
CA LEU A 39 21.96 6.06 -26.13
C LEU A 39 23.00 5.81 -25.01
N SER A 40 23.09 6.74 -24.07
CA SER A 40 23.80 6.53 -22.80
C SER A 40 23.17 5.39 -22.00
N GLU A 41 23.91 4.83 -21.03
CA GLU A 41 23.38 3.78 -20.15
C GLU A 41 22.16 4.26 -19.35
N SER A 42 22.14 5.52 -18.92
CA SER A 42 20.98 6.17 -18.30
C SER A 42 19.77 6.21 -19.23
N GLU A 43 19.95 6.62 -20.49
CA GLU A 43 18.84 6.67 -21.45
C GLU A 43 18.31 5.26 -21.78
N LYS A 44 19.20 4.28 -21.94
CA LYS A 44 18.81 2.87 -22.15
C LYS A 44 18.00 2.34 -20.97
N ALA A 45 18.45 2.59 -19.73
CA ALA A 45 17.74 2.17 -18.52
C ALA A 45 16.35 2.81 -18.43
N ASN A 46 16.23 4.11 -18.69
CA ASN A 46 14.95 4.80 -18.64
C ASN A 46 13.96 4.32 -19.71
N VAL A 47 14.43 4.04 -20.93
CA VAL A 47 13.60 3.39 -21.98
C VAL A 47 13.11 2.02 -21.52
N LEU A 48 13.98 1.23 -20.88
CA LEU A 48 13.62 -0.09 -20.34
C LEU A 48 12.57 0.01 -19.23
N PHE A 49 12.73 0.95 -18.30
CA PHE A 49 11.78 1.16 -17.20
C PHE A 49 10.39 1.54 -17.69
N GLN A 50 10.31 2.41 -18.71
CA GLN A 50 9.03 2.77 -19.31
C GLN A 50 8.38 1.59 -20.04
N ALA A 51 9.15 0.84 -20.83
CA ALA A 51 8.64 -0.34 -21.52
C ALA A 51 8.09 -1.39 -20.54
N TYR A 52 8.83 -1.64 -19.43
CA TYR A 52 8.36 -2.49 -18.35
C TYR A 52 7.04 -2.00 -17.77
N PHE A 53 6.95 -0.71 -17.44
CA PHE A 53 5.75 -0.14 -16.84
C PHE A 53 4.55 -0.30 -17.76
N ASP A 54 4.67 0.07 -19.03
CA ASP A 54 3.59 -0.01 -20.02
C ASP A 54 3.09 -1.46 -20.21
N GLU A 55 4.01 -2.42 -20.38
CA GLU A 55 3.68 -3.84 -20.53
C GLU A 55 3.09 -4.42 -19.23
N SER A 56 3.60 -4.00 -18.06
CA SER A 56 3.06 -4.42 -16.75
C SER A 56 1.62 -3.95 -16.55
N MET A 57 1.25 -2.75 -17.01
CA MET A 57 -0.10 -2.22 -16.90
C MET A 57 -1.07 -2.95 -17.85
N GLN A 58 -0.59 -3.35 -19.03
CA GLN A 58 -1.37 -4.22 -19.93
C GLN A 58 -1.63 -5.59 -19.32
N MET A 59 -0.63 -6.19 -18.65
CA MET A 59 -0.77 -7.48 -17.97
C MET A 59 -1.61 -7.40 -16.68
N ASN A 60 -1.69 -6.22 -16.07
CA ASN A 60 -2.42 -5.97 -14.83
C ASN A 60 -3.48 -4.87 -14.99
N PRO A 61 -4.60 -5.15 -15.70
CA PRO A 61 -5.66 -4.17 -15.97
C PRO A 61 -6.26 -3.49 -14.75
N ILE A 62 -6.26 -4.17 -13.59
CA ILE A 62 -6.76 -3.59 -12.34
C ILE A 62 -5.79 -2.52 -11.83
N SER A 63 -4.49 -2.82 -11.80
CA SER A 63 -3.46 -1.86 -11.41
C SER A 63 -3.44 -0.64 -12.33
N ALA A 64 -3.62 -0.85 -13.65
CA ALA A 64 -3.74 0.22 -14.63
C ALA A 64 -4.86 1.22 -14.26
N THR A 65 -6.04 0.73 -13.85
CA THR A 65 -7.14 1.60 -13.39
C THR A 65 -6.72 2.45 -12.17
N TYR A 66 -6.02 1.87 -11.19
CA TYR A 66 -5.61 2.59 -9.97
C TYR A 66 -4.58 3.68 -10.23
N VAL A 67 -3.73 3.54 -11.25
CA VAL A 67 -2.76 4.57 -11.65
C VAL A 67 -3.30 5.54 -12.72
N GLY A 68 -4.59 5.44 -13.06
CA GLY A 68 -5.27 6.34 -13.99
C GLY A 68 -5.23 5.95 -15.46
N ILE A 69 -4.72 4.76 -15.80
CA ILE A 69 -4.68 4.22 -17.16
C ILE A 69 -6.00 3.50 -17.44
N ASN A 70 -6.92 4.20 -18.12
CA ASN A 70 -8.28 3.71 -18.37
C ASN A 70 -8.41 2.75 -19.58
N THR A 71 -7.35 2.58 -20.38
CA THR A 71 -7.33 1.78 -21.62
C THR A 71 -7.72 0.31 -21.43
N TYR A 72 -7.59 -0.21 -20.20
CA TYR A 72 -7.87 -1.61 -19.87
C TYR A 72 -9.06 -1.78 -18.91
N ASN A 73 -9.90 -0.76 -18.75
CA ASN A 73 -11.05 -0.78 -17.85
C ASN A 73 -12.13 -1.81 -18.26
N ASP A 74 -12.08 -2.31 -19.49
CA ASP A 74 -12.93 -3.38 -20.03
C ASP A 74 -12.47 -4.81 -19.67
N ARG A 75 -11.27 -4.95 -19.10
CA ARG A 75 -10.63 -6.24 -18.77
C ARG A 75 -10.50 -6.44 -17.27
N PHE A 76 -10.55 -7.70 -16.83
CA PHE A 76 -10.21 -8.12 -15.46
C PHE A 76 -8.85 -8.84 -15.45
N SER A 77 -8.37 -9.26 -14.27
CA SER A 77 -7.16 -10.08 -14.15
C SER A 77 -7.26 -11.38 -14.96
N PRO A 78 -6.16 -11.83 -15.58
CA PRO A 78 -6.15 -13.06 -16.37
C PRO A 78 -6.45 -14.30 -15.51
N PRO A 79 -7.11 -15.35 -16.06
CA PRO A 79 -7.44 -16.57 -15.30
C PRO A 79 -6.19 -17.26 -14.72
N ILE A 80 -6.33 -17.90 -13.56
CA ILE A 80 -5.26 -18.68 -12.92
C ILE A 80 -5.08 -20.00 -13.68
N ASN A 81 -4.11 -20.03 -14.59
CA ASN A 81 -3.74 -21.22 -15.37
C ASN A 81 -2.24 -21.22 -15.67
N GLN A 82 -1.73 -22.37 -16.17
CA GLN A 82 -0.30 -22.54 -16.43
C GLN A 82 0.24 -21.58 -17.48
N GLN A 83 -0.54 -21.24 -18.51
CA GLN A 83 -0.13 -20.30 -19.55
C GLN A 83 0.12 -18.90 -18.98
N ASN A 84 -0.83 -18.36 -18.20
CA ASN A 84 -0.72 -17.02 -17.62
C ASN A 84 0.36 -16.95 -16.52
N LEU A 85 0.56 -18.03 -15.75
CA LEU A 85 1.67 -18.14 -14.80
C LEU A 85 3.03 -18.16 -15.53
N ALA A 86 3.15 -18.92 -16.61
CA ALA A 86 4.37 -18.96 -17.42
C ALA A 86 4.64 -17.62 -18.12
N GLN A 87 3.61 -16.94 -18.61
CA GLN A 87 3.75 -15.60 -19.19
C GLN A 87 4.23 -14.58 -18.16
N SER A 88 3.72 -14.65 -16.92
CA SER A 88 4.16 -13.76 -15.83
C SER A 88 5.63 -14.01 -15.48
N LEU A 89 6.07 -15.27 -15.41
CA LEU A 89 7.48 -15.60 -15.18
C LEU A 89 8.37 -15.14 -16.34
N ALA A 90 7.99 -15.43 -17.59
CA ALA A 90 8.75 -15.04 -18.77
C ALA A 90 8.88 -13.51 -18.90
N PHE A 91 7.86 -12.76 -18.49
CA PHE A 91 7.90 -11.30 -18.40
C PHE A 91 9.00 -10.83 -17.43
N GLU A 92 9.04 -11.38 -16.21
CA GLU A 92 10.06 -11.03 -15.22
C GLU A 92 11.47 -11.44 -15.68
N GLU A 93 11.62 -12.63 -16.30
CA GLU A 93 12.89 -13.13 -16.85
C GLU A 93 13.42 -12.26 -18.01
N LYS A 94 12.52 -11.84 -18.93
CA LYS A 94 12.85 -10.92 -20.03
C LYS A 94 13.49 -9.64 -19.48
N TYR A 95 12.79 -8.97 -18.57
CA TYR A 95 13.25 -7.68 -18.04
C TYR A 95 14.47 -7.81 -17.12
N LEU A 96 14.65 -8.95 -16.43
CA LEU A 96 15.88 -9.26 -15.71
C LEU A 96 17.08 -9.39 -16.67
N ALA A 97 16.90 -10.05 -17.81
CA ALA A 97 17.95 -10.20 -18.80
C ALA A 97 18.33 -8.85 -19.43
N GLU A 98 17.33 -8.02 -19.75
CA GLU A 98 17.55 -6.70 -20.35
C GLU A 98 18.25 -5.73 -19.39
N ILE A 99 17.84 -5.66 -18.11
CA ILE A 99 18.50 -4.77 -17.14
C ILE A 99 19.96 -5.17 -16.87
N LYS A 100 20.27 -6.48 -16.90
CA LYS A 100 21.66 -6.98 -16.76
C LYS A 100 22.58 -6.57 -17.91
N GLY A 101 22.03 -6.09 -19.03
CA GLY A 101 22.78 -5.53 -20.14
C GLY A 101 23.22 -4.07 -19.96
N ILE A 102 22.71 -3.37 -18.93
CA ILE A 102 23.07 -1.98 -18.62
C ILE A 102 24.30 -1.95 -17.71
N ASP A 103 25.31 -1.15 -18.05
CA ASP A 103 26.51 -0.94 -17.23
C ASP A 103 26.21 0.00 -16.06
N ALA A 104 25.98 -0.58 -14.90
CA ALA A 104 25.69 0.14 -13.66
C ALA A 104 26.79 1.12 -13.24
N SER A 105 28.05 0.92 -13.66
CA SER A 105 29.16 1.81 -13.30
C SER A 105 29.08 3.17 -13.99
N ALA A 106 28.31 3.28 -15.08
CA ALA A 106 28.01 4.52 -15.77
C ALA A 106 26.78 5.25 -15.21
N LEU A 107 26.06 4.66 -14.25
CA LEU A 107 24.86 5.24 -13.65
C LEU A 107 25.20 6.02 -12.37
N SER A 108 24.42 7.04 -12.08
CA SER A 108 24.51 7.81 -10.83
C SER A 108 23.14 8.35 -10.41
N GLY A 109 23.04 8.88 -9.19
CA GLY A 109 21.80 9.50 -8.70
C GLY A 109 20.59 8.59 -8.82
N GLN A 110 19.49 9.11 -9.38
CA GLN A 110 18.23 8.36 -9.56
C GLN A 110 18.34 7.16 -10.50
N ASP A 111 19.18 7.24 -11.53
CA ASP A 111 19.29 6.14 -12.50
C ASP A 111 19.92 4.92 -11.85
N LEU A 112 20.97 5.12 -11.03
CA LEU A 112 21.59 4.04 -10.28
C LEU A 112 20.62 3.41 -9.28
N LEU A 113 19.89 4.23 -8.50
CA LEU A 113 18.89 3.73 -7.56
C LEU A 113 17.79 2.94 -8.28
N SER A 114 17.31 3.45 -9.43
CA SER A 114 16.29 2.77 -10.22
C SER A 114 16.78 1.44 -10.78
N TYR A 115 18.03 1.38 -11.25
CA TYR A 115 18.68 0.15 -11.69
C TYR A 115 18.76 -0.89 -10.56
N GLU A 116 19.30 -0.51 -9.39
CA GLU A 116 19.49 -1.41 -8.25
C GLU A 116 18.15 -1.99 -7.78
N ILE A 117 17.13 -1.15 -7.71
CA ILE A 117 15.76 -1.54 -7.37
C ILE A 117 15.20 -2.51 -8.41
N PHE A 118 15.26 -2.12 -9.68
CA PHE A 118 14.64 -2.89 -10.76
C PHE A 118 15.26 -4.28 -10.85
N LEU A 119 16.60 -4.37 -10.82
CA LEU A 119 17.34 -5.62 -10.80
C LEU A 119 16.87 -6.52 -9.65
N ARG A 120 16.88 -6.00 -8.42
CA ARG A 120 16.47 -6.72 -7.22
C ARG A 120 15.04 -7.24 -7.33
N ASP A 121 14.11 -6.39 -7.75
CA ASP A 121 12.69 -6.71 -7.74
C ASP A 121 12.34 -7.80 -8.76
N ARG A 122 12.99 -7.81 -9.94
CA ARG A 122 12.86 -8.93 -10.89
C ARG A 122 13.40 -10.24 -10.31
N GLU A 123 14.55 -10.20 -9.63
CA GLU A 123 15.13 -11.39 -8.99
C GLU A 123 14.22 -11.96 -7.89
N ILE A 124 13.63 -11.09 -7.06
CA ILE A 124 12.65 -11.48 -6.04
C ILE A 124 11.36 -12.02 -6.67
N ALA A 125 10.88 -11.43 -7.77
CA ALA A 125 9.68 -11.91 -8.48
C ALA A 125 9.89 -13.32 -9.05
N ILE A 126 11.03 -13.56 -9.72
CA ILE A 126 11.40 -14.87 -10.27
C ILE A 126 11.57 -15.90 -9.14
N LYS A 127 12.25 -15.54 -8.05
CA LYS A 127 12.36 -16.41 -6.85
C LYS A 127 10.99 -16.79 -6.32
N GLY A 128 10.01 -15.88 -6.37
CA GLY A 128 8.65 -16.10 -5.93
C GLY A 128 7.87 -17.17 -6.71
N ALA A 129 8.21 -17.38 -7.99
CA ALA A 129 7.48 -18.29 -8.88
C ALA A 129 7.50 -19.76 -8.43
N GLN A 130 8.46 -20.14 -7.58
CA GLN A 130 8.52 -21.49 -7.00
C GLN A 130 7.42 -21.74 -5.96
N PHE A 131 6.84 -20.69 -5.37
CA PHE A 131 5.84 -20.80 -4.31
C PHE A 131 4.42 -20.73 -4.90
N PRO A 132 3.59 -21.77 -4.70
CA PRO A 132 2.29 -21.88 -5.37
C PRO A 132 1.18 -21.08 -4.67
N ALA A 133 1.42 -19.79 -4.42
CA ALA A 133 0.46 -18.86 -3.80
C ALA A 133 -0.88 -18.79 -4.57
N HIS A 134 -0.83 -18.98 -5.89
CA HIS A 134 -1.98 -19.01 -6.78
C HIS A 134 -3.01 -20.11 -6.46
N LEU A 135 -2.65 -21.11 -5.65
CA LEU A 135 -3.57 -22.16 -5.18
C LEU A 135 -4.42 -21.72 -3.96
N MET A 136 -4.08 -20.59 -3.33
CA MET A 136 -4.87 -19.94 -2.28
C MET A 136 -5.20 -18.48 -2.67
N PRO A 137 -5.93 -18.25 -3.77
CA PRO A 137 -6.09 -16.92 -4.38
C PRO A 137 -7.06 -15.99 -3.63
N ILE A 138 -7.71 -16.48 -2.57
CA ILE A 138 -8.74 -15.77 -1.81
C ILE A 138 -8.45 -15.95 -0.33
N HIS A 139 -8.52 -14.88 0.45
CA HIS A 139 -8.56 -14.91 1.92
C HIS A 139 -9.37 -13.70 2.41
N GLN A 140 -9.61 -13.59 3.72
CA GLN A 140 -10.48 -12.55 4.27
C GLN A 140 -9.90 -11.12 4.15
N MET A 141 -8.59 -11.00 3.95
CA MET A 141 -7.90 -9.72 3.79
C MET A 141 -7.68 -9.33 2.31
N GLY A 142 -7.96 -10.21 1.35
CA GLY A 142 -7.64 -9.95 -0.05
C GLY A 142 -8.09 -11.06 -1.00
N GLY A 143 -8.32 -10.68 -2.24
CA GLY A 143 -8.79 -11.57 -3.30
C GLY A 143 -9.65 -10.84 -4.31
N ALA A 144 -9.93 -11.47 -5.45
CA ALA A 144 -10.73 -10.86 -6.50
C ALA A 144 -12.15 -10.48 -6.02
N HIS A 145 -12.71 -11.20 -5.05
CA HIS A 145 -14.03 -10.92 -4.46
C HIS A 145 -14.07 -9.52 -3.81
N SER A 146 -13.08 -9.17 -2.99
CA SER A 146 -13.07 -7.85 -2.33
C SER A 146 -12.73 -6.72 -3.30
N TYR A 147 -11.74 -6.91 -4.19
CA TYR A 147 -11.33 -5.87 -5.14
C TYR A 147 -12.42 -5.57 -6.17
N PHE A 148 -13.09 -6.59 -6.70
CA PHE A 148 -14.16 -6.40 -7.67
C PHE A 148 -15.37 -5.68 -7.06
N ALA A 149 -15.75 -6.01 -5.82
CA ALA A 149 -16.79 -5.29 -5.08
C ALA A 149 -16.45 -3.81 -4.87
N SER A 150 -15.19 -3.51 -4.53
CA SER A 150 -14.70 -2.12 -4.40
C SER A 150 -14.82 -1.35 -5.72
N LEU A 151 -14.35 -1.92 -6.83
CA LEU A 151 -14.46 -1.30 -8.16
C LEU A 151 -15.93 -1.07 -8.56
N GLY A 152 -16.80 -2.05 -8.30
CA GLY A 152 -18.22 -1.98 -8.65
C GLY A 152 -19.07 -1.06 -7.76
N SER A 153 -18.51 -0.53 -6.68
CA SER A 153 -19.23 0.38 -5.77
C SER A 153 -19.45 1.78 -6.34
N GLY A 154 -18.70 2.16 -7.39
CA GLY A 154 -18.68 3.53 -7.93
C GLY A 154 -17.95 4.55 -7.04
N LYS A 155 -17.26 4.11 -5.99
CA LYS A 155 -16.51 4.96 -5.05
C LYS A 155 -15.01 4.64 -4.98
N SER A 156 -14.54 3.71 -5.79
CA SER A 156 -13.13 3.32 -5.92
C SER A 156 -12.56 3.82 -7.25
N ALA A 157 -11.43 3.27 -7.71
CA ALA A 157 -10.71 3.75 -8.90
C ALA A 157 -11.47 3.58 -10.23
N GLN A 158 -12.47 2.68 -10.30
CA GLN A 158 -13.26 2.46 -11.52
C GLN A 158 -14.15 3.69 -11.81
N PRO A 159 -14.01 4.34 -12.99
CA PRO A 159 -14.88 5.44 -13.37
C PRO A 159 -16.29 4.95 -13.73
N PHE A 160 -17.28 5.84 -13.59
CA PHE A 160 -18.68 5.68 -14.00
C PHE A 160 -19.26 7.02 -14.53
N ASN A 161 -18.44 7.74 -15.29
CA ASN A 161 -18.70 9.11 -15.73
C ASN A 161 -19.32 9.18 -17.13
N THR A 162 -19.00 8.21 -17.98
CA THR A 162 -19.44 8.13 -19.38
C THR A 162 -20.22 6.84 -19.65
N ALA A 163 -20.98 6.78 -20.75
CA ALA A 163 -21.67 5.55 -21.15
C ALA A 163 -20.71 4.37 -21.31
N ASP A 164 -19.51 4.61 -21.84
CA ASP A 164 -18.50 3.58 -22.06
C ASP A 164 -17.92 3.05 -20.74
N ASP A 165 -17.83 3.87 -19.69
CA ASP A 165 -17.40 3.39 -18.37
C ASP A 165 -18.30 2.28 -17.83
N TYR A 166 -19.63 2.40 -18.01
CA TYR A 166 -20.57 1.35 -17.63
C TYR A 166 -20.40 0.10 -18.50
N ARG A 167 -20.18 0.27 -19.81
CA ARG A 167 -19.95 -0.86 -20.74
C ARG A 167 -18.64 -1.59 -20.42
N HIS A 168 -17.57 -0.86 -20.13
CA HIS A 168 -16.29 -1.38 -19.68
C HIS A 168 -16.44 -2.19 -18.39
N PHE A 169 -17.15 -1.66 -17.38
CA PHE A 169 -17.37 -2.42 -16.16
C PHE A 169 -18.20 -3.70 -16.39
N MET A 170 -19.19 -3.67 -17.28
CA MET A 170 -19.96 -4.88 -17.65
C MET A 170 -19.07 -5.94 -18.33
N SER A 171 -18.16 -5.53 -19.22
CA SER A 171 -17.14 -6.43 -19.80
C SER A 171 -16.19 -6.98 -18.74
N ARG A 172 -15.69 -6.10 -17.85
CA ARG A 172 -14.85 -6.48 -16.71
C ARG A 172 -15.54 -7.47 -15.77
N ALA A 173 -16.86 -7.38 -15.59
CA ALA A 173 -17.65 -8.34 -14.80
C ALA A 173 -17.63 -9.76 -15.39
N GLN A 174 -17.61 -9.88 -16.72
CA GLN A 174 -17.46 -11.18 -17.40
C GLN A 174 -16.04 -11.75 -17.20
N GLY A 175 -15.02 -10.90 -17.29
CA GLY A 175 -13.65 -11.27 -16.95
C GLY A 175 -13.51 -11.71 -15.48
N PHE A 176 -14.17 -11.02 -14.55
CA PHE A 176 -14.22 -11.39 -13.14
C PHE A 176 -14.85 -12.77 -12.93
N ALA A 177 -16.00 -13.05 -13.56
CA ALA A 177 -16.63 -14.37 -13.48
C ALA A 177 -15.69 -15.49 -13.97
N THR A 178 -14.99 -15.25 -15.09
CA THR A 178 -14.00 -16.19 -15.64
C THR A 178 -12.82 -16.41 -14.68
N TYR A 179 -12.30 -15.34 -14.07
CA TYR A 179 -11.25 -15.42 -13.06
C TYR A 179 -11.71 -16.24 -11.84
N MET A 180 -12.92 -16.00 -11.33
CA MET A 180 -13.46 -16.71 -10.16
C MET A 180 -13.63 -18.22 -10.43
N ASP A 181 -14.05 -18.61 -11.63
CA ASP A 181 -14.10 -20.03 -12.01
C ASP A 181 -12.69 -20.66 -12.06
N SER A 182 -11.70 -19.92 -12.54
CA SER A 182 -10.29 -20.37 -12.51
C SER A 182 -9.72 -20.44 -11.08
N ALA A 183 -10.17 -19.56 -10.17
CA ALA A 183 -9.80 -19.59 -8.76
C ALA A 183 -10.33 -20.86 -8.07
N ILE A 184 -11.57 -21.28 -8.38
CA ILE A 184 -12.10 -22.58 -7.94
C ILE A 184 -11.21 -23.72 -8.46
N ALA A 185 -10.84 -23.71 -9.74
CA ALA A 185 -9.99 -24.73 -10.31
C ALA A 185 -8.59 -24.78 -9.67
N ALA A 186 -8.00 -23.61 -9.37
CA ALA A 186 -6.73 -23.50 -8.66
C ALA A 186 -6.83 -24.03 -7.21
N MET A 187 -7.88 -23.65 -6.48
CA MET A 187 -8.11 -24.14 -5.12
C MET A 187 -8.33 -25.66 -5.05
N LYS A 188 -8.98 -26.26 -6.05
CA LYS A 188 -9.08 -27.73 -6.17
C LYS A 188 -7.71 -28.40 -6.30
N LYS A 189 -6.82 -27.85 -7.15
CA LYS A 189 -5.41 -28.29 -7.21
C LYS A 189 -4.66 -28.03 -5.89
N GLY A 190 -5.03 -26.97 -5.17
CA GLY A 190 -4.56 -26.68 -3.82
C GLY A 190 -4.89 -27.80 -2.84
N ILE A 191 -6.14 -28.28 -2.83
CA ILE A 191 -6.57 -29.45 -2.04
C ILE A 191 -5.70 -30.67 -2.37
N GLU A 192 -5.55 -31.01 -3.66
CA GLU A 192 -4.74 -32.15 -4.12
C GLU A 192 -3.27 -32.06 -3.64
N LYS A 193 -2.74 -30.85 -3.51
CA LYS A 193 -1.35 -30.58 -3.09
C LYS A 193 -1.20 -30.28 -1.60
N SER A 194 -2.29 -30.34 -0.81
CA SER A 194 -2.30 -29.91 0.60
C SER A 194 -1.87 -28.45 0.81
N ILE A 195 -2.22 -27.57 -0.13
CA ILE A 195 -1.98 -26.12 -0.11
C ILE A 195 -3.33 -25.43 -0.02
N VAL A 196 -3.84 -25.35 1.21
CA VAL A 196 -5.20 -24.93 1.54
C VAL A 196 -5.17 -23.88 2.65
N LEU A 197 -6.11 -22.94 2.66
CA LEU A 197 -6.24 -21.98 3.76
C LEU A 197 -6.56 -22.67 5.10
N PRO A 198 -6.20 -22.03 6.23
CA PRO A 198 -6.71 -22.42 7.54
C PRO A 198 -8.22 -22.22 7.67
N LYS A 199 -8.92 -23.13 8.38
CA LYS A 199 -10.38 -23.07 8.59
C LYS A 199 -10.88 -21.74 9.16
N PRO A 200 -10.21 -21.08 10.13
CA PRO A 200 -10.65 -19.78 10.63
C PRO A 200 -10.78 -18.73 9.52
N LEU A 201 -9.84 -18.71 8.56
CA LEU A 201 -9.87 -17.76 7.46
C LEU A 201 -10.99 -18.07 6.47
N ILE A 202 -11.21 -19.34 6.14
CA ILE A 202 -12.31 -19.77 5.26
C ILE A 202 -13.65 -19.32 5.83
N LYS A 203 -13.87 -19.50 7.15
CA LYS A 203 -15.08 -19.04 7.84
C LYS A 203 -15.30 -17.54 7.73
N LYS A 204 -14.23 -16.73 7.74
CA LYS A 204 -14.33 -15.26 7.56
C LYS A 204 -14.61 -14.84 6.11
N VAL A 205 -14.19 -15.63 5.12
CA VAL A 205 -14.50 -15.35 3.71
C VAL A 205 -15.97 -15.62 3.37
N LEU A 206 -16.61 -16.62 3.98
CA LEU A 206 -17.98 -17.00 3.64
C LEU A 206 -18.99 -15.83 3.73
N PRO A 207 -19.07 -15.06 4.84
CA PRO A 207 -19.94 -13.88 4.89
C PRO A 207 -19.60 -12.80 3.85
N GLN A 208 -18.32 -12.62 3.52
CA GLN A 208 -17.87 -11.64 2.50
C GLN A 208 -18.38 -12.01 1.10
N LEU A 209 -18.54 -13.30 0.80
CA LEU A 209 -19.14 -13.75 -0.45
C LEU A 209 -20.67 -13.69 -0.38
N GLN A 210 -21.25 -14.09 0.75
CA GLN A 210 -22.70 -14.18 0.95
C GLN A 210 -23.40 -12.82 0.80
N VAL A 211 -22.78 -11.72 1.25
CA VAL A 211 -23.38 -10.37 1.18
C VAL A 211 -23.66 -9.92 -0.25
N HIS A 212 -23.02 -10.54 -1.26
CA HIS A 212 -23.23 -10.23 -2.67
C HIS A 212 -24.33 -11.09 -3.33
N MET A 213 -24.88 -12.09 -2.63
CA MET A 213 -25.86 -13.03 -3.15
C MET A 213 -27.30 -12.55 -2.86
N LEU A 214 -27.65 -11.34 -3.29
CA LEU A 214 -28.92 -10.70 -2.95
C LEU A 214 -30.00 -10.95 -4.02
N GLU A 215 -31.21 -11.29 -3.59
CA GLU A 215 -32.39 -11.37 -4.49
C GLU A 215 -32.81 -9.98 -4.98
N ASP A 216 -32.85 -9.01 -4.06
CA ASP A 216 -33.11 -7.62 -4.37
C ASP A 216 -31.82 -6.90 -4.79
N VAL A 217 -31.63 -6.81 -6.11
CA VAL A 217 -30.47 -6.16 -6.72
C VAL A 217 -30.33 -4.70 -6.30
N THR A 218 -31.41 -4.00 -5.92
CA THR A 218 -31.33 -2.59 -5.53
C THR A 218 -30.55 -2.35 -4.23
N LYS A 219 -30.39 -3.41 -3.43
CA LYS A 219 -29.59 -3.41 -2.18
C LYS A 219 -28.13 -3.78 -2.41
N SER A 220 -27.76 -4.20 -3.62
CA SER A 220 -26.40 -4.57 -3.95
C SER A 220 -25.47 -3.36 -4.01
N VAL A 221 -24.23 -3.51 -3.53
CA VAL A 221 -23.18 -2.50 -3.72
C VAL A 221 -22.96 -2.18 -5.19
N PHE A 222 -23.13 -3.18 -6.07
CA PHE A 222 -23.03 -3.02 -7.52
C PHE A 222 -24.16 -2.19 -8.11
N TYR A 223 -25.27 -1.97 -7.40
CA TYR A 223 -26.34 -1.09 -7.88
C TYR A 223 -26.02 0.39 -7.67
N ALA A 224 -25.04 0.72 -6.81
CA ALA A 224 -24.73 2.10 -6.47
C ALA A 224 -24.40 3.00 -7.69
N PRO A 225 -23.61 2.56 -8.69
CA PRO A 225 -23.35 3.36 -9.90
C PRO A 225 -24.62 3.77 -10.67
N LEU A 226 -25.69 2.96 -10.64
CA LEU A 226 -26.94 3.29 -11.32
C LEU A 226 -27.69 4.45 -10.66
N LYS A 227 -27.39 4.79 -9.40
CA LYS A 227 -27.92 6.01 -8.77
C LYS A 227 -27.27 7.24 -9.41
N THR A 228 -25.95 7.22 -9.54
CA THR A 228 -25.18 8.28 -10.21
C THR A 228 -25.55 8.41 -11.69
N LEU A 229 -25.81 7.30 -12.40
CA LEU A 229 -26.25 7.31 -13.80
C LEU A 229 -27.52 8.13 -14.02
N LYS A 230 -28.49 8.04 -13.11
CA LYS A 230 -29.77 8.77 -13.23
C LYS A 230 -29.56 10.28 -13.27
N GLU A 231 -28.65 10.76 -12.43
CA GLU A 231 -28.33 12.18 -12.23
C GLU A 231 -27.28 12.69 -13.24
N ASN A 232 -26.63 11.81 -14.01
CA ASN A 232 -25.56 12.19 -14.93
C ASN A 232 -26.10 12.86 -16.20
N GLU A 233 -25.97 14.18 -16.32
CA GLU A 233 -26.44 14.96 -17.47
C GLU A 233 -25.62 14.73 -18.76
N ASN A 234 -24.42 14.15 -18.66
CA ASN A 234 -23.53 13.90 -19.81
C ASN A 234 -23.89 12.63 -20.59
N ILE A 235 -24.89 11.86 -20.16
CA ILE A 235 -25.32 10.62 -20.80
C ILE A 235 -26.76 10.79 -21.30
N ALA A 236 -27.02 10.46 -22.56
CA ALA A 236 -28.36 10.59 -23.15
C ALA A 236 -29.38 9.66 -22.46
N ASP A 237 -30.63 10.09 -22.31
CA ASP A 237 -31.67 9.30 -21.63
C ASP A 237 -31.93 7.93 -22.26
N VAL A 238 -31.75 7.83 -23.59
CA VAL A 238 -31.84 6.54 -24.30
C VAL A 238 -30.74 5.59 -23.86
N ASP A 239 -29.50 6.09 -23.72
CA ASP A 239 -28.37 5.32 -23.22
C ASP A 239 -28.56 4.98 -21.74
N LYS A 240 -29.04 5.91 -20.90
CA LYS A 240 -29.33 5.64 -19.47
C LYS A 240 -30.29 4.47 -19.31
N LYS A 241 -31.37 4.43 -20.10
CA LYS A 241 -32.36 3.34 -20.05
C LYS A 241 -31.75 2.00 -20.46
N GLN A 242 -30.99 1.99 -21.55
CA GLN A 242 -30.34 0.78 -22.05
C GLN A 242 -29.27 0.28 -21.07
N ILE A 243 -28.38 1.16 -20.60
CA ILE A 243 -27.35 0.86 -19.58
C ILE A 243 -28.01 0.34 -18.31
N THR A 244 -29.05 0.98 -17.80
CA THR A 244 -29.73 0.53 -16.58
C THR A 244 -30.23 -0.91 -16.71
N LYS A 245 -30.83 -1.25 -17.86
CA LYS A 245 -31.29 -2.61 -18.13
C LYS A 245 -30.12 -3.59 -18.19
N ASP A 246 -29.15 -3.33 -19.06
CA ASP A 246 -28.03 -4.25 -19.31
C ASP A 246 -27.18 -4.45 -18.04
N TYR A 247 -26.99 -3.39 -17.26
CA TYR A 247 -26.21 -3.43 -16.03
C TYR A 247 -26.92 -4.23 -14.93
N ILE A 248 -28.24 -4.08 -14.77
CA ILE A 248 -29.03 -4.93 -13.88
C ILE A 248 -28.95 -6.40 -14.32
N ASP A 249 -29.03 -6.65 -15.63
CA ASP A 249 -28.92 -8.00 -16.18
C ASP A 249 -27.53 -8.59 -15.91
N ILE A 250 -26.45 -7.82 -16.02
CA ILE A 250 -25.08 -8.26 -15.65
C ILE A 250 -24.96 -8.57 -14.17
N ILE A 251 -25.54 -7.75 -13.28
CA ILE A 251 -25.52 -8.06 -11.83
C ILE A 251 -26.19 -9.41 -11.56
N LYS A 252 -27.37 -9.64 -12.15
CA LYS A 252 -28.18 -10.86 -11.94
C LYS A 252 -27.59 -12.11 -12.58
N SER A 253 -27.11 -11.99 -13.82
CA SER A 253 -26.71 -13.15 -14.63
C SER A 253 -25.23 -13.50 -14.51
N THR A 254 -24.38 -12.54 -14.13
CA THR A 254 -22.92 -12.72 -14.10
C THR A 254 -22.37 -12.57 -12.70
N ILE A 255 -22.58 -11.42 -12.05
CA ILE A 255 -21.93 -11.09 -10.78
C ILE A 255 -22.45 -11.99 -9.65
N ILE A 256 -23.76 -11.96 -9.37
CA ILE A 256 -24.38 -12.75 -8.29
C ILE A 256 -24.05 -14.25 -8.44
N PRO A 257 -24.21 -14.87 -9.63
CA PRO A 257 -23.85 -16.28 -9.81
C PRO A 257 -22.36 -16.57 -9.61
N ALA A 258 -21.43 -15.68 -9.99
CA ALA A 258 -20.00 -15.88 -9.77
C ALA A 258 -19.66 -15.93 -8.27
N TYR A 259 -20.21 -15.01 -7.47
CA TYR A 259 -20.10 -15.07 -6.01
C TYR A 259 -20.73 -16.34 -5.44
N GLY A 260 -21.93 -16.71 -5.91
CA GLY A 260 -22.64 -17.90 -5.48
C GLY A 260 -21.84 -19.19 -5.71
N ARG A 261 -21.20 -19.36 -6.87
CA ARG A 261 -20.36 -20.53 -7.18
C ARG A 261 -19.16 -20.63 -6.25
N VAL A 262 -18.45 -19.52 -5.99
CA VAL A 262 -17.31 -19.53 -5.08
C VAL A 262 -17.76 -19.75 -3.64
N HIS A 263 -18.84 -19.11 -3.18
CA HIS A 263 -19.39 -19.34 -1.84
C HIS A 263 -19.76 -20.82 -1.65
N GLN A 264 -20.48 -21.41 -2.61
CA GLN A 264 -20.88 -22.82 -2.54
C GLN A 264 -19.65 -23.74 -2.48
N PHE A 265 -18.66 -23.53 -3.36
CA PHE A 265 -17.42 -24.32 -3.35
C PHE A 265 -16.66 -24.16 -2.03
N MET A 266 -16.49 -22.91 -1.56
CA MET A 266 -15.83 -22.60 -0.30
C MET A 266 -16.48 -23.30 0.88
N GLN A 267 -17.82 -23.29 0.94
CA GLN A 267 -18.59 -23.88 2.03
C GLN A 267 -18.62 -25.41 1.98
N GLN A 268 -18.87 -26.00 0.79
CA GLN A 268 -19.17 -27.42 0.65
C GLN A 268 -17.94 -28.28 0.37
N SER A 269 -16.90 -27.73 -0.25
CA SER A 269 -15.73 -28.49 -0.70
C SER A 269 -14.41 -27.99 -0.12
N TYR A 270 -14.23 -26.67 0.04
CA TYR A 270 -12.95 -26.12 0.51
C TYR A 270 -12.83 -26.11 2.04
N LEU A 271 -13.88 -25.71 2.76
CA LEU A 271 -13.90 -25.65 4.23
C LEU A 271 -13.64 -27.02 4.90
N PRO A 272 -14.23 -28.14 4.45
CA PRO A 272 -13.91 -29.46 5.01
C PRO A 272 -12.43 -29.84 4.89
N GLU A 273 -11.78 -29.43 3.81
CA GLU A 273 -10.34 -29.66 3.52
C GLU A 273 -9.42 -28.58 4.12
N GLY A 274 -9.99 -27.55 4.74
CA GLY A 274 -9.24 -26.47 5.37
C GLY A 274 -8.30 -26.99 6.46
N ARG A 275 -7.14 -26.38 6.61
CA ARG A 275 -6.17 -26.79 7.64
C ARG A 275 -6.62 -26.36 9.03
N ASP A 276 -6.32 -27.18 10.03
CA ASP A 276 -6.42 -26.79 11.44
C ASP A 276 -5.18 -26.02 11.91
N THR A 277 -4.02 -26.32 11.31
CA THR A 277 -2.79 -25.53 11.44
C THR A 277 -2.94 -24.17 10.76
N VAL A 278 -2.24 -23.15 11.28
CA VAL A 278 -2.34 -21.77 10.79
C VAL A 278 -1.06 -21.25 10.15
N GLY A 279 0.09 -21.87 10.45
CA GLY A 279 1.40 -21.43 9.97
C GLY A 279 1.61 -21.69 8.48
N LEU A 280 2.58 -20.96 7.92
CA LEU A 280 3.12 -21.27 6.59
C LEU A 280 4.07 -22.46 6.66
N ASN A 281 4.76 -22.67 7.78
CA ASN A 281 5.65 -23.82 7.99
C ASN A 281 4.95 -25.18 7.80
N ASP A 282 3.64 -25.23 8.01
CA ASP A 282 2.82 -26.43 7.83
C ASP A 282 2.48 -26.73 6.35
N LEU A 283 2.81 -25.83 5.43
CA LEU A 283 2.65 -26.04 3.99
C LEU A 283 3.88 -26.74 3.39
N PRO A 284 3.74 -27.43 2.24
CA PRO A 284 4.87 -27.90 1.46
C PRO A 284 5.86 -26.77 1.16
N ASN A 285 7.15 -26.99 1.48
CA ASN A 285 8.22 -25.99 1.40
C ASN A 285 7.96 -24.70 2.23
N GLY A 286 7.19 -24.84 3.31
CA GLY A 286 6.66 -23.74 4.12
C GLY A 286 7.71 -22.82 4.75
N LYS A 287 8.81 -23.40 5.28
CA LYS A 287 9.93 -22.62 5.85
C LYS A 287 10.55 -21.68 4.82
N ALA A 288 10.94 -22.21 3.66
CA ALA A 288 11.52 -21.40 2.59
C ALA A 288 10.53 -20.36 2.05
N TRP A 289 9.23 -20.71 2.02
CA TRP A 289 8.18 -19.77 1.64
C TRP A 289 8.07 -18.62 2.63
N TYR A 290 8.09 -18.90 3.94
CA TYR A 290 8.03 -17.86 4.95
C TYR A 290 9.30 -16.97 4.95
N GLU A 291 10.48 -17.56 4.78
CA GLU A 291 11.74 -16.82 4.62
C GLU A 291 11.70 -15.91 3.38
N TYR A 292 11.18 -16.41 2.26
CA TYR A 292 10.95 -15.58 1.06
C TYR A 292 9.98 -14.43 1.35
N ARG A 293 8.91 -14.65 2.14
CA ARG A 293 7.99 -13.59 2.52
C ARG A 293 8.63 -12.57 3.45
N ILE A 294 9.47 -12.99 4.40
CA ILE A 294 10.26 -12.08 5.24
C ILE A 294 11.16 -11.22 4.35
N GLU A 295 11.94 -11.83 3.46
CA GLU A 295 12.86 -11.11 2.58
C GLU A 295 12.12 -10.15 1.63
N THR A 296 10.98 -10.57 1.08
CA THR A 296 10.16 -9.72 0.20
C THR A 296 9.62 -8.51 0.95
N ASN A 297 9.08 -8.71 2.15
CA ASN A 297 8.41 -7.67 2.93
C ASN A 297 9.39 -6.74 3.65
N THR A 298 10.47 -7.28 4.20
CA THR A 298 11.51 -6.54 4.94
C THR A 298 12.64 -6.02 4.07
N THR A 299 12.76 -6.54 2.84
CA THR A 299 13.88 -6.32 1.93
C THR A 299 15.26 -6.70 2.45
N LEU A 300 15.30 -7.38 3.59
CA LEU A 300 16.50 -7.77 4.32
C LEU A 300 16.58 -9.29 4.42
N PRO A 301 17.78 -9.88 4.42
CA PRO A 301 17.96 -11.33 4.56
C PRO A 301 17.86 -11.76 6.04
N LEU A 302 16.76 -11.39 6.72
CA LEU A 302 16.52 -11.70 8.13
C LEU A 302 15.94 -13.10 8.30
N THR A 303 16.33 -13.75 9.38
CA THR A 303 15.74 -15.02 9.83
C THR A 303 14.53 -14.80 10.74
N ALA A 304 13.65 -15.79 10.82
CA ALA A 304 12.53 -15.76 11.76
C ALA A 304 13.00 -15.68 13.23
N ASP A 305 14.10 -16.35 13.58
CA ASP A 305 14.69 -16.33 14.92
C ASP A 305 15.16 -14.93 15.33
N GLU A 306 15.84 -14.22 14.44
CA GLU A 306 16.31 -12.85 14.68
C GLU A 306 15.13 -11.90 14.90
N ILE A 307 14.09 -12.02 14.06
CA ILE A 307 12.88 -11.20 14.17
C ILE A 307 12.13 -11.49 15.46
N HIS A 308 11.95 -12.76 15.81
CA HIS A 308 11.24 -13.17 17.02
C HIS A 308 11.94 -12.67 18.28
N THR A 309 13.26 -12.86 18.34
CA THR A 309 14.10 -12.40 19.47
C THR A 309 14.03 -10.88 19.62
N PHE A 310 14.16 -10.14 18.51
CA PHE A 310 14.01 -8.69 18.53
C PHE A 310 12.61 -8.25 18.98
N GLY A 311 11.56 -8.95 18.53
CA GLY A 311 10.19 -8.73 18.96
C GLY A 311 10.00 -8.87 20.47
N GLN A 312 10.50 -9.97 21.05
CA GLN A 312 10.40 -10.20 22.49
C GLN A 312 11.11 -9.12 23.30
N GLN A 313 12.28 -8.66 22.84
CA GLN A 313 13.02 -7.57 23.47
C GLN A 313 12.24 -6.25 23.43
N GLU A 314 11.66 -5.89 22.29
CA GLU A 314 10.87 -4.67 22.17
C GLU A 314 9.57 -4.73 22.98
N VAL A 315 8.87 -5.86 23.00
CA VAL A 315 7.69 -6.08 23.84
C VAL A 315 8.02 -5.82 25.31
N ALA A 316 9.10 -6.42 25.83
CA ALA A 316 9.52 -6.22 27.21
C ALA A 316 9.92 -4.76 27.50
N ARG A 317 10.66 -4.12 26.58
CA ARG A 317 11.08 -2.72 26.72
C ARG A 317 9.89 -1.77 26.79
N ILE A 318 8.89 -1.97 25.95
CA ILE A 318 7.73 -1.08 25.84
C ILE A 318 6.79 -1.26 27.04
N LEU A 319 6.57 -2.50 27.51
CA LEU A 319 5.80 -2.75 28.75
C LEU A 319 6.41 -2.06 29.97
N ALA A 320 7.75 -2.02 30.05
CA ALA A 320 8.44 -1.27 31.09
C ALA A 320 8.15 0.25 31.00
N GLU A 321 8.09 0.81 29.79
CA GLU A 321 7.69 2.22 29.60
C GLU A 321 6.21 2.46 29.89
N MET A 322 5.31 1.55 29.53
CA MET A 322 3.88 1.62 29.88
C MET A 322 3.68 1.59 31.40
N THR A 323 4.46 0.79 32.11
CA THR A 323 4.45 0.74 33.58
C THR A 323 4.84 2.10 34.17
N LYS A 324 5.86 2.77 33.61
CA LYS A 324 6.20 4.14 34.03
C LYS A 324 5.06 5.12 33.81
N VAL A 325 4.29 4.99 32.74
CA VAL A 325 3.11 5.83 32.52
C VAL A 325 2.03 5.56 33.56
N LYS A 326 1.70 4.28 33.82
CA LYS A 326 0.77 3.87 34.89
C LYS A 326 1.15 4.51 36.23
N ASP A 327 2.43 4.49 36.58
CA ASP A 327 2.94 5.07 37.82
C ASP A 327 2.87 6.60 37.79
N THR A 328 3.17 7.23 36.64
CA THR A 328 3.11 8.69 36.46
C THR A 328 1.69 9.24 36.63
N VAL A 329 0.68 8.54 36.12
CA VAL A 329 -0.73 8.93 36.26
C VAL A 329 -1.34 8.51 37.61
N GLY A 330 -0.55 7.85 38.48
CA GLY A 330 -0.97 7.45 39.81
C GLY A 330 -2.01 6.33 39.84
N PHE A 331 -2.09 5.49 38.81
CA PHE A 331 -3.05 4.39 38.77
C PHE A 331 -2.66 3.28 39.77
N ALA A 332 -3.57 2.98 40.69
CA ALA A 332 -3.41 1.92 41.68
C ALA A 332 -3.75 0.56 41.06
N GLY A 333 -2.78 -0.36 41.05
CA GLY A 333 -2.95 -1.70 40.47
C GLY A 333 -1.74 -2.14 39.65
N ASP A 334 -1.85 -3.34 39.10
CA ASP A 334 -0.90 -3.89 38.15
C ASP A 334 -1.19 -3.43 36.71
N LEU A 335 -0.33 -3.84 35.78
CA LEU A 335 -0.43 -3.43 34.38
C LEU A 335 -1.69 -4.01 33.68
N PRO A 336 -2.10 -5.27 33.90
CA PRO A 336 -3.39 -5.78 33.40
C PRO A 336 -4.60 -4.97 33.86
N ALA A 337 -4.66 -4.59 35.16
CA ALA A 337 -5.73 -3.72 35.65
C ALA A 337 -5.71 -2.34 34.99
N PHE A 338 -4.53 -1.80 34.70
CA PHE A 338 -4.39 -0.55 33.96
C PHE A 338 -4.87 -0.66 32.51
N PHE A 339 -4.59 -1.78 31.85
CA PHE A 339 -5.09 -2.06 30.50
C PHE A 339 -6.61 -2.17 30.46
N GLU A 340 -7.23 -2.78 31.48
CA GLU A 340 -8.69 -2.82 31.61
C GLU A 340 -9.26 -1.40 31.77
N PHE A 341 -8.69 -0.61 32.68
CA PHE A 341 -9.09 0.77 32.91
C PHE A 341 -9.07 1.61 31.62
N LEU A 342 -8.01 1.50 30.83
CA LEU A 342 -7.89 2.19 29.53
C LEU A 342 -8.91 1.73 28.49
N ARG A 343 -9.39 0.47 28.58
CA ARG A 343 -10.39 -0.09 27.67
C ARG A 343 -11.82 0.30 28.05
N THR A 344 -12.08 0.63 29.31
CA THR A 344 -13.46 0.77 29.81
C THR A 344 -13.84 2.14 30.31
N ASP A 345 -12.88 2.96 30.76
CA ASP A 345 -13.19 4.25 31.36
C ASP A 345 -13.64 5.26 30.29
N GLU A 346 -14.83 5.83 30.48
CA GLU A 346 -15.49 6.71 29.50
C GLU A 346 -14.69 8.00 29.23
N GLN A 347 -13.75 8.40 30.10
CA GLN A 347 -12.92 9.58 29.88
C GLN A 347 -12.10 9.50 28.58
N PHE A 348 -11.75 8.29 28.14
CA PHE A 348 -10.91 8.06 26.98
C PHE A 348 -11.66 8.09 25.65
N PHE A 349 -13.00 8.10 25.64
CA PHE A 349 -13.78 7.99 24.41
C PHE A 349 -14.49 9.28 24.03
N PHE A 350 -14.81 9.41 22.75
CA PHE A 350 -15.57 10.53 22.21
C PHE A 350 -17.07 10.26 22.28
N ASP A 351 -17.86 11.31 22.47
CA ASP A 351 -19.31 11.23 22.54
C ASP A 351 -19.99 11.21 21.15
N SER A 352 -19.25 11.57 20.08
CA SER A 352 -19.77 11.62 18.71
C SER A 352 -18.68 11.52 17.66
N GLU A 353 -19.07 11.15 16.43
CA GLU A 353 -18.21 11.19 15.24
C GLU A 353 -17.66 12.60 14.99
N GLN A 354 -18.47 13.65 15.13
CA GLN A 354 -17.99 15.01 14.90
C GLN A 354 -16.91 15.40 15.91
N ALA A 355 -17.10 15.09 17.21
CA ALA A 355 -16.10 15.38 18.23
C ALA A 355 -14.77 14.64 17.98
N LEU A 356 -14.83 13.42 17.47
CA LEU A 356 -13.67 12.64 17.05
C LEU A 356 -12.90 13.35 15.91
N ILE A 357 -13.60 13.74 14.84
CA ILE A 357 -13.00 14.43 13.69
C ILE A 357 -12.45 15.81 14.07
N ASP A 358 -13.15 16.57 14.91
CA ASP A 358 -12.68 17.86 15.41
C ASP A 358 -11.39 17.69 16.23
N GLY A 359 -11.30 16.64 17.05
CA GLY A 359 -10.10 16.32 17.82
C GLY A 359 -8.89 16.04 16.92
N TYR A 360 -9.05 15.20 15.90
CA TYR A 360 -7.99 14.93 14.92
C TYR A 360 -7.61 16.17 14.09
N THR A 361 -8.58 17.03 13.77
CA THR A 361 -8.34 18.29 13.04
C THR A 361 -7.49 19.26 13.87
N GLN A 362 -7.76 19.39 15.17
CA GLN A 362 -6.93 20.20 16.08
C GLN A 362 -5.50 19.63 16.20
N VAL A 363 -5.36 18.30 16.22
CA VAL A 363 -4.05 17.64 16.23
C VAL A 363 -3.29 17.88 14.93
N LYS A 364 -3.96 17.87 13.77
CA LYS A 364 -3.37 18.27 12.47
C LYS A 364 -2.75 19.67 12.56
N GLU A 365 -3.50 20.67 13.00
CA GLU A 365 -3.00 22.05 13.11
C GLU A 365 -1.76 22.15 14.02
N LYS A 366 -1.80 21.45 15.16
CA LYS A 366 -0.67 21.37 16.09
C LYS A 366 0.56 20.76 15.41
N ILE A 367 0.41 19.61 14.76
CA ILE A 367 1.51 18.89 14.11
C ILE A 367 2.09 19.73 12.97
N ASP A 368 1.26 20.22 12.05
CA ASP A 368 1.69 20.95 10.86
C ASP A 368 2.55 22.18 11.24
N SER A 369 2.23 22.85 12.36
CA SER A 369 3.04 23.96 12.89
C SER A 369 4.42 23.56 13.44
N ARG A 370 4.61 22.29 13.79
CA ARG A 370 5.81 21.75 14.45
C ARG A 370 6.72 20.97 13.52
N VAL A 371 6.20 20.40 12.42
CA VAL A 371 6.99 19.67 11.43
C VAL A 371 8.24 20.45 10.94
N PRO A 372 8.18 21.78 10.71
CA PRO A 372 9.37 22.56 10.32
C PRO A 372 10.53 22.55 11.32
N LEU A 373 10.35 22.05 12.55
CA LEU A 373 11.45 21.83 13.50
C LEU A 373 12.41 20.73 13.02
N LEU A 374 11.89 19.70 12.33
CA LEU A 374 12.64 18.50 11.97
C LEU A 374 12.73 18.24 10.47
N PHE A 375 12.03 19.02 9.64
CA PHE A 375 11.96 18.83 8.19
C PHE A 375 12.22 20.12 7.41
N GLU A 376 12.72 19.97 6.19
CA GLU A 376 12.94 21.06 5.22
C GLU A 376 12.34 20.77 3.83
N VAL A 377 11.82 19.55 3.61
CA VAL A 377 11.05 19.16 2.42
C VAL A 377 9.65 18.79 2.85
N PHE A 378 8.66 19.22 2.07
CA PHE A 378 7.24 19.11 2.37
C PHE A 378 6.49 18.66 1.11
N PRO A 379 5.42 17.85 1.25
CA PRO A 379 4.45 17.68 0.17
C PRO A 379 3.90 19.03 -0.33
N LYS A 380 3.67 19.12 -1.64
CA LYS A 380 2.87 20.20 -2.24
C LYS A 380 1.38 19.97 -1.99
N ALA A 381 0.93 18.71 -2.06
CA ALA A 381 -0.44 18.34 -1.73
C ALA A 381 -0.70 18.46 -0.22
N ASP A 382 -1.84 19.03 0.17
CA ASP A 382 -2.33 18.99 1.56
C ASP A 382 -3.05 17.66 1.85
N TYR A 383 -3.47 17.47 3.10
CA TYR A 383 -4.31 16.36 3.54
C TYR A 383 -5.51 16.81 4.38
N GLU A 384 -6.60 16.06 4.27
CA GLU A 384 -7.81 16.25 5.06
C GLU A 384 -8.03 15.11 6.06
N VAL A 385 -8.64 15.41 7.20
CA VAL A 385 -9.16 14.42 8.15
C VAL A 385 -10.62 14.15 7.80
N ARG A 386 -11.00 12.89 7.57
CA ARG A 386 -12.38 12.52 7.24
C ARG A 386 -12.84 11.26 7.97
N ALA A 387 -14.14 11.17 8.25
CA ALA A 387 -14.74 9.92 8.68
C ALA A 387 -14.79 8.92 7.52
N VAL A 388 -14.59 7.63 7.81
CA VAL A 388 -14.86 6.56 6.86
C VAL A 388 -16.35 6.57 6.49
N GLU A 389 -16.65 6.43 5.21
CA GLU A 389 -18.02 6.48 4.73
C GLU A 389 -18.87 5.32 5.30
N ALA A 390 -20.08 5.63 5.79
CA ALA A 390 -20.94 4.71 6.55
C ALA A 390 -21.16 3.32 5.91
N PHE A 391 -21.23 3.25 4.57
CA PHE A 391 -21.47 2.00 3.86
C PHE A 391 -20.30 1.00 3.91
N ARG A 392 -19.10 1.45 4.25
CA ARG A 392 -17.89 0.59 4.39
C ARG A 392 -17.27 0.62 5.78
N ALA A 393 -17.82 1.41 6.70
CA ALA A 393 -17.22 1.66 8.01
C ALA A 393 -17.10 0.38 8.86
N ALA A 394 -18.12 -0.49 8.86
CA ALA A 394 -18.12 -1.74 9.62
C ALA A 394 -17.00 -2.73 9.22
N SER A 395 -16.44 -2.61 8.03
CA SER A 395 -15.40 -3.49 7.48
C SER A 395 -14.08 -2.78 7.20
N SER A 396 -13.96 -1.49 7.54
CA SER A 396 -12.74 -0.70 7.33
C SER A 396 -11.85 -0.75 8.57
N ALA A 397 -10.55 -0.51 8.38
CA ALA A 397 -9.60 -0.36 9.49
C ALA A 397 -9.96 0.82 10.40
N GLY A 398 -9.41 0.84 11.63
CA GLY A 398 -9.63 1.93 12.58
C GLY A 398 -9.18 3.29 12.03
N ALA A 399 -8.09 3.32 11.30
CA ALA A 399 -7.64 4.47 10.55
C ALA A 399 -6.91 4.02 9.28
N SER A 400 -6.81 4.91 8.29
CA SER A 400 -6.04 4.64 7.07
C SER A 400 -5.74 5.92 6.30
N TYR A 401 -4.59 5.96 5.65
CA TYR A 401 -4.25 7.00 4.69
C TYR A 401 -4.62 6.64 3.24
N GLN A 402 -5.16 7.61 2.51
CA GLN A 402 -5.32 7.58 1.06
C GLN A 402 -4.46 8.68 0.43
N SER A 403 -3.59 8.30 -0.52
CA SER A 403 -2.72 9.21 -1.25
C SER A 403 -3.50 10.27 -2.06
N PRO A 404 -2.90 11.45 -2.32
CA PRO A 404 -3.48 12.43 -3.23
C PRO A 404 -3.61 11.86 -4.65
N ALA A 405 -4.44 12.50 -5.46
CA ALA A 405 -4.47 12.20 -6.89
C ALA A 405 -3.19 12.76 -7.56
N PRO A 406 -2.50 12.00 -8.43
CA PRO A 406 -1.27 12.47 -9.09
C PRO A 406 -1.43 13.77 -9.90
N ASP A 407 -2.65 14.05 -10.37
CA ASP A 407 -3.00 15.27 -11.11
C ASP A 407 -3.39 16.46 -10.21
N GLY A 408 -3.35 16.30 -8.88
CA GLY A 408 -3.73 17.32 -7.91
C GLY A 408 -5.23 17.51 -7.72
N SER A 409 -6.09 16.70 -8.36
CA SER A 409 -7.56 16.85 -8.28
C SER A 409 -8.16 16.48 -6.92
N ARG A 410 -7.42 15.73 -6.09
CA ARG A 410 -7.83 15.31 -4.75
C ARG A 410 -6.64 15.39 -3.77
N PRO A 411 -6.81 15.95 -2.56
CA PRO A 411 -5.77 15.93 -1.53
C PRO A 411 -5.54 14.52 -0.97
N GLY A 412 -4.52 14.38 -0.13
CA GLY A 412 -4.42 13.20 0.74
C GLY A 412 -5.61 13.15 1.70
N ILE A 413 -6.03 11.94 2.10
CA ILE A 413 -7.11 11.79 3.08
C ILE A 413 -6.65 10.88 4.20
N PHE A 414 -6.63 11.40 5.41
CA PHE A 414 -6.52 10.64 6.63
C PHE A 414 -7.91 10.24 7.11
N TYR A 415 -8.28 8.98 6.88
CA TYR A 415 -9.56 8.43 7.28
C TYR A 415 -9.54 7.93 8.73
N ILE A 416 -10.56 8.30 9.49
CA ILE A 416 -10.85 7.78 10.83
C ILE A 416 -12.16 7.00 10.80
N ASN A 417 -12.16 5.80 11.35
CA ASN A 417 -13.37 4.97 11.41
C ASN A 417 -14.18 5.25 12.68
N ALA A 418 -15.26 6.00 12.51
CA ALA A 418 -16.18 6.36 13.58
C ALA A 418 -17.28 5.30 13.85
N TYR A 419 -17.23 4.13 13.18
CA TYR A 419 -18.23 3.06 13.37
C TYR A 419 -18.34 2.58 14.82
N ASN A 420 -17.19 2.49 15.50
CA ASN A 420 -17.11 2.18 16.92
C ASN A 420 -16.20 3.22 17.60
N LEU A 421 -16.81 4.23 18.24
CA LEU A 421 -16.06 5.28 18.95
C LEU A 421 -15.20 4.73 20.09
N LYS A 422 -15.56 3.57 20.67
CA LYS A 422 -14.73 2.90 21.69
C LYS A 422 -13.46 2.27 21.11
N ALA A 423 -13.38 2.09 19.79
CA ALA A 423 -12.15 1.71 19.11
C ALA A 423 -11.25 2.93 18.77
N GLN A 424 -11.67 4.14 19.15
CA GLN A 424 -10.97 5.40 18.86
C GLN A 424 -10.65 6.19 20.14
N PRO A 425 -9.90 5.61 21.09
CA PRO A 425 -9.56 6.32 22.31
C PRO A 425 -8.74 7.58 22.02
N LYS A 426 -9.07 8.67 22.74
CA LYS A 426 -8.45 10.00 22.63
C LYS A 426 -6.93 9.95 22.67
N TYR A 427 -6.36 9.07 23.48
CA TYR A 427 -4.92 8.95 23.65
C TYR A 427 -4.17 8.50 22.39
N LEU A 428 -4.85 7.96 21.37
CA LEU A 428 -4.22 7.58 20.10
C LEU A 428 -4.10 8.75 19.10
N MET A 429 -4.77 9.88 19.33
CA MET A 429 -4.89 10.93 18.31
C MET A 429 -3.54 11.43 17.79
N GLU A 430 -2.61 11.77 18.68
CA GLU A 430 -1.32 12.32 18.26
C GLU A 430 -0.48 11.30 17.48
N THR A 431 -0.46 10.04 17.92
CA THR A 431 0.36 9.01 17.28
C THR A 431 -0.22 8.59 15.93
N LEU A 432 -1.55 8.44 15.82
CA LEU A 432 -2.21 8.10 14.56
C LEU A 432 -2.14 9.24 13.54
N SER A 433 -2.29 10.51 13.97
CA SER A 433 -2.08 11.66 13.09
C SER A 433 -0.65 11.72 12.56
N VAL A 434 0.33 11.41 13.39
CA VAL A 434 1.73 11.34 12.94
C VAL A 434 1.93 10.19 11.95
N HIS A 435 1.40 9.01 12.25
CA HIS A 435 1.57 7.80 11.45
C HIS A 435 0.94 7.94 10.05
N GLU A 436 -0.34 8.30 10.00
CA GLU A 436 -1.13 8.29 8.76
C GLU A 436 -0.95 9.57 7.94
N ALA A 437 -0.60 10.69 8.57
CA ALA A 437 -0.48 11.97 7.89
C ALA A 437 0.93 12.55 7.99
N ALA A 438 1.14 13.54 8.86
CA ALA A 438 2.36 14.34 8.90
C ALA A 438 3.17 14.03 10.18
N PRO A 439 4.48 13.75 10.11
CA PRO A 439 5.29 13.52 8.91
C PRO A 439 5.32 12.05 8.44
N GLY A 440 4.31 11.22 8.73
CA GLY A 440 4.23 9.80 8.31
C GLY A 440 3.85 9.56 6.84
N HIS A 441 2.79 8.79 6.61
CA HIS A 441 2.43 8.29 5.27
C HIS A 441 2.15 9.41 4.26
N HIS A 442 1.40 10.45 4.63
CA HIS A 442 1.15 11.57 3.71
C HIS A 442 2.45 12.22 3.25
N PHE A 443 3.37 12.50 4.18
CA PHE A 443 4.67 13.08 3.85
C PHE A 443 5.44 12.20 2.87
N GLN A 444 5.58 10.91 3.18
CA GLN A 444 6.36 10.00 2.38
C GLN A 444 5.77 9.79 0.98
N ILE A 445 4.47 9.49 0.90
CA ILE A 445 3.84 9.07 -0.35
C ILE A 445 3.60 10.27 -1.26
N ALA A 446 3.17 11.41 -0.72
CA ALA A 446 2.94 12.60 -1.54
C ALA A 446 4.26 13.14 -2.11
N ILE A 447 5.33 13.21 -1.30
CA ILE A 447 6.66 13.59 -1.83
C ILE A 447 7.08 12.64 -2.95
N GLN A 448 6.96 11.32 -2.77
CA GLN A 448 7.29 10.34 -3.81
C GLN A 448 6.53 10.60 -5.12
N GLN A 449 5.24 10.89 -5.06
CA GLN A 449 4.43 11.17 -6.26
C GLN A 449 4.84 12.49 -6.95
N GLU A 450 5.36 13.44 -6.19
CA GLU A 450 5.77 14.76 -6.66
C GLU A 450 7.20 14.81 -7.23
N VAL A 451 8.01 13.75 -7.08
CA VAL A 451 9.35 13.67 -7.68
C VAL A 451 9.24 13.36 -9.17
N GLU A 452 9.43 14.38 -10.00
CA GLU A 452 9.32 14.30 -11.47
C GLU A 452 10.31 13.30 -12.10
N SER A 453 11.51 13.18 -11.53
CA SER A 453 12.56 12.30 -12.05
C SER A 453 12.40 10.81 -11.71
N LEU A 454 11.36 10.43 -10.96
CA LEU A 454 11.12 9.01 -10.67
C LEU A 454 10.44 8.32 -11.86
N PRO A 455 10.99 7.18 -12.32
CA PRO A 455 10.30 6.36 -13.30
C PRO A 455 8.98 5.82 -12.70
N ASP A 456 7.97 5.61 -13.53
CA ASP A 456 6.61 5.35 -13.05
C ASP A 456 6.49 4.06 -12.22
N PHE A 457 7.31 3.04 -12.49
CA PHE A 457 7.35 1.83 -11.66
C PHE A 457 7.80 2.10 -10.21
N ARG A 458 8.61 3.14 -9.97
CA ARG A 458 8.97 3.61 -8.62
C ARG A 458 7.94 4.57 -8.07
N LYS A 459 7.43 5.48 -8.90
CA LYS A 459 6.41 6.48 -8.50
C LYS A 459 5.16 5.80 -7.92
N PHE A 460 4.71 4.72 -8.55
CA PHE A 460 3.55 3.93 -8.13
C PHE A 460 3.91 2.62 -7.41
N GLY A 461 5.21 2.34 -7.23
CA GLY A 461 5.72 1.23 -6.45
C GLY A 461 5.95 1.58 -4.98
N GLY A 462 6.38 0.60 -4.18
CA GLY A 462 6.75 0.84 -2.79
C GLY A 462 7.10 -0.43 -2.03
N TYR A 463 7.61 -0.25 -0.81
CA TYR A 463 8.00 -1.34 0.08
C TYR A 463 7.36 -1.14 1.45
N THR A 464 6.64 -2.17 1.92
CA THR A 464 5.98 -2.14 3.24
C THR A 464 6.96 -1.74 4.34
N VAL A 465 8.15 -2.34 4.39
CA VAL A 465 9.19 -2.01 5.37
C VAL A 465 9.62 -0.54 5.33
N PHE A 466 9.62 0.10 4.16
CA PHE A 466 9.99 1.49 4.04
C PHE A 466 8.86 2.39 4.51
N ALA A 467 7.66 2.23 3.94
CA ALA A 467 6.52 3.09 4.24
C ALA A 467 6.09 2.97 5.71
N GLU A 468 5.95 1.74 6.20
CA GLU A 468 5.54 1.47 7.59
C GLU A 468 6.67 1.75 8.57
N GLY A 469 7.91 1.46 8.17
CA GLY A 469 9.09 1.79 8.96
C GLY A 469 9.26 3.30 9.13
N TRP A 470 8.99 4.06 8.07
CA TRP A 470 9.01 5.53 8.08
C TRP A 470 7.92 6.09 8.99
N ALA A 471 6.67 5.65 8.84
CA ALA A 471 5.57 6.12 9.68
C ALA A 471 5.84 5.82 11.16
N LEU A 472 6.32 4.61 11.48
CA LEU A 472 6.67 4.24 12.85
C LEU A 472 7.94 4.96 13.37
N TYR A 473 8.87 5.34 12.49
CA TYR A 473 9.99 6.22 12.83
C TYR A 473 9.51 7.64 13.14
N ALA A 474 8.61 8.19 12.32
CA ALA A 474 8.00 9.50 12.51
C ALA A 474 7.26 9.59 13.86
N GLU A 475 6.51 8.56 14.26
CA GLU A 475 5.87 8.48 15.58
C GLU A 475 6.89 8.66 16.72
N SER A 476 8.13 8.19 16.54
CA SER A 476 9.16 8.37 17.55
C SER A 476 9.72 9.78 17.69
N LEU A 477 9.49 10.64 16.70
CA LEU A 477 9.90 12.04 16.70
C LEU A 477 8.95 12.94 17.49
N GLY A 478 7.78 12.45 17.92
CA GLY A 478 6.76 13.32 18.49
C GLY A 478 7.23 14.16 19.68
N LYS A 479 8.05 13.62 20.60
CA LYS A 479 8.63 14.42 21.69
C LYS A 479 9.56 15.53 21.19
N GLU A 480 10.34 15.28 20.14
CA GLU A 480 11.19 16.29 19.50
C GLU A 480 10.35 17.38 18.81
N MET A 481 9.11 17.07 18.42
CA MET A 481 8.12 18.03 17.88
C MET A 481 7.27 18.71 18.97
N GLY A 482 7.43 18.35 20.24
CA GLY A 482 6.59 18.89 21.34
C GLY A 482 5.19 18.24 21.44
N LEU A 483 5.03 17.03 20.92
CA LEU A 483 3.88 16.15 21.13
C LEU A 483 4.07 15.27 22.37
N PHE A 484 3.05 14.51 22.72
CA PHE A 484 3.01 13.55 23.82
C PHE A 484 3.30 14.19 25.18
N THR A 485 2.80 15.41 25.39
CA THR A 485 2.95 16.16 26.64
C THR A 485 2.00 15.67 27.73
N ASP A 486 0.85 15.13 27.33
CA ASP A 486 -0.06 14.38 28.21
C ASP A 486 0.48 12.95 28.37
N PRO A 487 0.68 12.44 29.60
CA PRO A 487 1.07 11.05 29.84
C PRO A 487 0.20 10.02 29.10
N TYR A 488 -1.11 10.26 28.95
CA TYR A 488 -1.97 9.35 28.18
C TYR A 488 -1.67 9.40 26.69
N MET A 489 -1.39 10.57 26.09
CA MET A 489 -0.94 10.63 24.69
C MET A 489 0.39 9.90 24.49
N TRP A 490 1.31 9.98 25.48
CA TRP A 490 2.52 9.16 25.46
C TRP A 490 2.21 7.66 25.59
N TYR A 491 1.25 7.27 26.42
CA TYR A 491 0.73 5.90 26.47
C TYR A 491 0.19 5.46 25.11
N GLY A 492 -0.60 6.27 24.41
CA GLY A 492 -1.16 5.91 23.10
C GLY A 492 -0.08 5.59 22.08
N ARG A 493 0.97 6.42 22.03
CA ARG A 493 2.17 6.13 21.21
C ARG A 493 2.84 4.82 21.61
N LEU A 494 2.95 4.51 22.90
CA LEU A 494 3.49 3.23 23.37
C LEU A 494 2.56 2.06 23.01
N SER A 495 1.25 2.24 23.08
CA SER A 495 0.25 1.24 22.70
C SER A 495 0.38 0.86 21.23
N ASP A 496 0.52 1.85 20.35
CA ASP A 496 0.75 1.58 18.93
C ASP A 496 2.12 0.96 18.65
N GLU A 497 3.17 1.41 19.34
CA GLU A 497 4.51 0.79 19.24
C GLU A 497 4.47 -0.68 19.73
N GLN A 498 3.74 -0.95 20.81
CA GLN A 498 3.59 -2.28 21.40
C GLN A 498 2.88 -3.23 20.43
N LEU A 499 1.82 -2.79 19.76
CA LEU A 499 1.18 -3.56 18.69
C LEU A 499 2.20 -3.97 17.62
N ARG A 500 3.01 -3.02 17.13
CA ARG A 500 4.03 -3.32 16.10
C ARG A 500 5.19 -4.18 16.64
N ALA A 501 5.49 -4.16 17.93
CA ALA A 501 6.45 -5.07 18.55
C ALA A 501 5.87 -6.50 18.68
N MET A 502 4.63 -6.64 19.13
CA MET A 502 3.94 -7.94 19.22
C MET A 502 3.78 -8.59 17.84
N ARG A 503 3.56 -7.80 16.78
CA ARG A 503 3.54 -8.28 15.38
C ARG A 503 4.77 -9.12 15.02
N LEU A 504 5.96 -8.71 15.48
CA LEU A 504 7.19 -9.47 15.23
C LEU A 504 7.13 -10.88 15.83
N VAL A 505 6.68 -10.96 17.09
CA VAL A 505 6.61 -12.20 17.87
C VAL A 505 5.50 -13.10 17.36
N VAL A 506 4.32 -12.54 17.09
CA VAL A 506 3.14 -13.29 16.67
C VAL A 506 3.29 -13.83 15.25
N ASP A 507 3.73 -13.00 14.29
CA ASP A 507 3.89 -13.44 12.89
C ASP A 507 4.91 -14.58 12.79
N THR A 508 6.09 -14.42 13.42
CA THR A 508 7.10 -15.49 13.47
C THR A 508 6.63 -16.68 14.30
N GLY A 509 5.93 -16.44 15.41
CA GLY A 509 5.32 -17.47 16.24
C GLY A 509 4.42 -18.39 15.43
N LEU A 510 3.50 -17.81 14.67
CA LEU A 510 2.56 -18.52 13.80
C LEU A 510 3.27 -19.24 12.65
N HIS A 511 4.19 -18.57 11.96
CA HIS A 511 4.71 -19.05 10.68
C HIS A 511 6.05 -19.77 10.73
N ALA A 512 6.77 -19.74 11.85
CA ALA A 512 8.03 -20.45 12.05
C ALA A 512 8.05 -21.36 13.30
N PHE A 513 7.44 -20.92 14.42
CA PHE A 513 7.50 -21.63 15.70
C PHE A 513 6.27 -22.48 16.04
N GLY A 514 5.33 -22.63 15.11
CA GLY A 514 4.17 -23.52 15.26
C GLY A 514 3.15 -23.05 16.29
N TRP A 515 3.08 -21.75 16.60
CA TRP A 515 2.04 -21.22 17.47
C TRP A 515 0.66 -21.47 16.85
N THR A 516 -0.27 -21.85 17.71
CA THR A 516 -1.69 -21.89 17.38
C THR A 516 -2.27 -20.47 17.32
N ARG A 517 -3.42 -20.32 16.67
CA ARG A 517 -4.22 -19.08 16.71
C ARG A 517 -4.48 -18.60 18.14
N GLN A 518 -4.78 -19.51 19.06
CA GLN A 518 -5.10 -19.14 20.43
C GLN A 518 -3.87 -18.63 21.19
N GLN A 519 -2.71 -19.27 21.04
CA GLN A 519 -1.47 -18.78 21.65
C GLN A 519 -1.10 -17.37 21.19
N ALA A 520 -1.31 -17.06 19.89
CA ALA A 520 -1.12 -15.72 19.36
C ALA A 520 -2.09 -14.69 19.96
N ILE A 521 -3.37 -15.06 20.14
CA ILE A 521 -4.38 -14.21 20.78
C ILE A 521 -4.03 -13.95 22.24
N ASP A 522 -3.76 -15.01 23.00
CA ASP A 522 -3.45 -14.92 24.43
C ASP A 522 -2.21 -14.05 24.65
N PHE A 523 -1.16 -14.24 23.84
CA PHE A 523 0.02 -13.40 23.87
C PHE A 523 -0.30 -11.91 23.67
N MET A 524 -1.17 -11.56 22.72
CA MET A 524 -1.52 -10.15 22.51
C MET A 524 -2.41 -9.58 23.62
N ILE A 525 -3.29 -10.39 24.21
CA ILE A 525 -4.13 -9.97 25.35
C ILE A 525 -3.25 -9.66 26.56
N ASP A 526 -2.30 -10.52 26.87
CA ASP A 526 -1.42 -10.38 28.03
C ASP A 526 -0.48 -9.17 27.94
N ASN A 527 -0.24 -8.67 26.72
CA ASN A 527 0.77 -7.67 26.43
C ASN A 527 0.21 -6.35 25.88
N SER A 528 -1.10 -6.10 25.94
CA SER A 528 -1.70 -4.85 25.44
C SER A 528 -3.04 -4.46 26.06
N SER A 529 -3.45 -3.21 25.84
CA SER A 529 -4.80 -2.70 26.12
C SER A 529 -5.72 -2.72 24.90
N LEU A 530 -5.43 -3.53 23.88
CA LEU A 530 -6.27 -3.63 22.69
C LEU A 530 -7.56 -4.39 23.01
N ALA A 531 -8.66 -4.06 22.31
CA ALA A 531 -9.89 -4.80 22.46
C ALA A 531 -9.71 -6.25 21.97
N PRO A 532 -10.29 -7.27 22.65
CA PRO A 532 -10.16 -8.67 22.23
C PRO A 532 -10.58 -8.94 20.78
N SER A 533 -11.61 -8.24 20.28
CA SER A 533 -12.05 -8.35 18.88
C SER A 533 -10.99 -7.87 17.89
N ASP A 534 -10.26 -6.81 18.25
CA ASP A 534 -9.22 -6.23 17.38
C ASP A 534 -7.99 -7.14 17.37
N ILE A 535 -7.65 -7.73 18.53
CA ILE A 535 -6.60 -8.76 18.64
C ILE A 535 -6.93 -9.97 17.76
N GLU A 536 -8.16 -10.48 17.82
CA GLU A 536 -8.60 -11.61 17.00
C GLU A 536 -8.46 -11.30 15.50
N ALA A 537 -8.90 -10.12 15.08
CA ALA A 537 -8.81 -9.67 13.69
C ALA A 537 -7.34 -9.52 13.23
N GLU A 538 -6.48 -8.95 14.07
CA GLU A 538 -5.05 -8.79 13.79
C GLU A 538 -4.33 -10.14 13.68
N VAL A 539 -4.56 -11.07 14.61
CA VAL A 539 -3.98 -12.43 14.54
C VAL A 539 -4.40 -13.14 13.25
N GLU A 540 -5.67 -13.07 12.88
CA GLU A 540 -6.14 -13.68 11.64
C GLU A 540 -5.60 -13.01 10.38
N ARG A 541 -5.38 -11.69 10.43
CA ARG A 541 -4.65 -10.96 9.38
C ARG A 541 -3.24 -11.51 9.24
N TYR A 542 -2.52 -11.73 10.34
CA TYR A 542 -1.15 -12.25 10.29
C TYR A 542 -1.13 -13.66 9.71
N ILE A 543 -2.07 -14.53 10.10
CA ILE A 543 -2.24 -15.86 9.49
C ILE A 543 -2.44 -15.76 7.97
N ALA A 544 -3.23 -14.79 7.49
CA ALA A 544 -3.55 -14.64 6.08
C ALA A 544 -2.39 -14.06 5.25
N ILE A 545 -1.62 -13.12 5.82
CA ILE A 545 -0.58 -12.36 5.14
C ILE A 545 0.76 -12.50 5.87
N GLY A 546 1.16 -13.74 6.13
CA GLY A 546 2.38 -14.03 6.88
C GLY A 546 3.62 -13.33 6.30
N GLY A 547 4.41 -12.70 7.17
CA GLY A 547 5.61 -11.95 6.85
C GLY A 547 5.38 -10.47 6.55
N GLN A 548 4.13 -10.00 6.38
CA GLN A 548 3.86 -8.57 6.19
C GLN A 548 4.03 -7.79 7.50
N ALA A 549 3.52 -8.36 8.59
CA ALA A 549 3.44 -7.70 9.90
C ALA A 549 4.83 -7.41 10.50
N VAL A 550 5.87 -8.13 10.08
CA VAL A 550 7.23 -7.92 10.59
C VAL A 550 7.89 -6.64 10.06
N SER A 551 7.38 -6.11 8.94
CA SER A 551 7.95 -4.96 8.22
C SER A 551 8.02 -3.68 9.04
N TYR A 552 6.98 -3.41 9.83
CA TYR A 552 6.80 -2.14 10.53
C TYR A 552 7.98 -1.82 11.45
N LYS A 553 8.22 -2.72 12.42
CA LYS A 553 9.23 -2.53 13.46
C LYS A 553 10.65 -2.77 12.94
N VAL A 554 10.82 -3.67 11.97
CA VAL A 554 12.09 -3.86 11.25
C VAL A 554 12.49 -2.59 10.50
N GLY A 555 11.56 -1.97 9.76
CA GLY A 555 11.81 -0.73 9.05
C GLY A 555 12.14 0.44 9.97
N GLN A 556 11.37 0.60 11.08
CA GLN A 556 11.69 1.62 12.09
C GLN A 556 13.08 1.41 12.67
N ARG A 557 13.44 0.16 13.01
CA ARG A 557 14.78 -0.17 13.53
C ARG A 557 15.86 0.22 12.54
N HIS A 558 15.67 -0.11 11.26
CA HIS A 558 16.64 0.20 10.21
C HIS A 558 16.82 1.71 10.04
N ILE A 559 15.74 2.49 9.93
CA ILE A 559 15.82 3.95 9.79
C ILE A 559 16.47 4.61 11.02
N ARG A 560 16.14 4.14 12.23
CA ARG A 560 16.79 4.60 13.48
C ARG A 560 18.29 4.27 13.49
N MET A 561 18.67 3.08 13.04
CA MET A 561 20.08 2.70 12.90
C MET A 561 20.81 3.66 11.95
N LEU A 562 20.21 3.98 10.80
CA LEU A 562 20.78 4.94 9.84
C LEU A 562 20.92 6.35 10.42
N ARG A 563 19.91 6.82 11.18
CA ARG A 563 19.98 8.11 11.88
C ARG A 563 21.13 8.12 12.88
N ASN A 564 21.24 7.09 13.71
CA ASN A 564 22.30 6.96 14.72
C ASN A 564 23.69 6.92 14.06
N LYS A 565 23.84 6.14 12.98
CA LYS A 565 25.08 6.05 12.18
C LYS A 565 25.48 7.43 11.62
N ALA A 566 24.53 8.19 11.07
CA ALA A 566 24.78 9.54 10.58
C ALA A 566 25.15 10.52 11.70
N GLN A 567 24.46 10.46 12.86
CA GLN A 567 24.74 11.27 14.03
C GLN A 567 26.15 11.03 14.57
N GLU A 568 26.54 9.76 14.70
CA GLU A 568 27.88 9.38 15.15
C GLU A 568 28.96 9.84 14.16
N ALA A 569 28.73 9.61 12.86
CA ALA A 569 29.71 9.91 11.82
C ALA A 569 29.92 11.41 11.57
N LEU A 570 28.87 12.24 11.69
CA LEU A 570 28.92 13.68 11.38
C LEU A 570 29.05 14.55 12.64
N GLY A 571 28.75 14.02 13.83
CA GLY A 571 28.85 14.74 15.10
C GLY A 571 28.10 16.07 15.07
N LYS A 572 28.82 17.18 15.32
CA LYS A 572 28.24 18.53 15.31
C LYS A 572 27.73 19.00 13.95
N GLN A 573 28.14 18.34 12.86
CA GLN A 573 27.67 18.66 11.50
C GLN A 573 26.38 17.92 11.14
N PHE A 574 25.93 16.97 11.97
CA PHE A 574 24.68 16.27 11.73
C PHE A 574 23.51 17.25 11.79
N ASP A 575 22.74 17.28 10.71
CA ASP A 575 21.48 18.01 10.62
C ASP A 575 20.34 17.01 10.36
N VAL A 576 19.40 16.94 11.30
CA VAL A 576 18.25 16.04 11.23
C VAL A 576 17.35 16.34 10.04
N LYS A 577 17.24 17.62 9.63
CA LYS A 577 16.44 18.02 8.48
C LYS A 577 17.01 17.44 7.19
N LYS A 578 18.32 17.57 7.01
CA LYS A 578 19.04 16.99 5.87
C LYS A 578 18.96 15.47 5.87
N PHE A 579 19.05 14.82 7.03
CA PHE A 579 18.84 13.38 7.12
C PHE A 579 17.44 12.98 6.63
N HIS A 580 16.38 13.64 7.13
CA HIS A 580 15.01 13.36 6.67
C HIS A 580 14.81 13.65 5.18
N THR A 581 15.41 14.74 4.65
CA THR A 581 15.47 15.01 3.21
C THR A 581 16.05 13.80 2.47
N GLN A 582 17.18 13.25 2.92
CA GLN A 582 17.77 12.07 2.30
C GLN A 582 16.92 10.81 2.41
N ILE A 583 16.04 10.67 3.39
CA ILE A 583 15.11 9.53 3.42
C ILE A 583 14.00 9.71 2.38
N LEU A 584 13.47 10.94 2.22
CA LEU A 584 12.20 11.16 1.53
C LEU A 584 12.30 11.43 0.01
N ILE A 585 13.35 12.11 -0.45
CA ILE A 585 13.37 12.68 -1.82
C ILE A 585 13.57 11.67 -2.96
N ASP A 586 13.79 10.40 -2.65
CA ASP A 586 13.96 9.33 -3.66
C ASP A 586 12.79 8.35 -3.68
N GLY A 587 11.71 8.65 -2.95
CA GLY A 587 10.63 7.70 -2.72
C GLY A 587 11.08 6.47 -1.94
N ALA A 588 10.21 5.46 -1.87
CA ALA A 588 10.48 4.24 -1.13
C ALA A 588 11.62 3.43 -1.76
N LEU A 589 12.57 3.01 -0.92
CA LEU A 589 13.73 2.21 -1.29
C LEU A 589 13.77 0.90 -0.49
N PRO A 590 14.28 -0.21 -1.06
CA PRO A 590 14.71 -1.36 -0.27
C PRO A 590 15.75 -0.94 0.78
N MET A 591 15.66 -1.53 1.98
CA MET A 591 16.50 -1.16 3.13
C MET A 591 18.02 -1.21 2.85
N PRO A 592 18.56 -2.21 2.11
CA PRO A 592 19.99 -2.20 1.75
C PRO A 592 20.38 -1.05 0.83
N ILE A 593 19.50 -0.68 -0.12
CA ILE A 593 19.74 0.41 -1.07
C ILE A 593 19.68 1.76 -0.35
N LEU A 594 18.71 1.93 0.55
CA LEU A 594 18.61 3.10 1.43
C LEU A 594 19.87 3.26 2.28
N GLU A 595 20.36 2.18 2.89
CA GLU A 595 21.58 2.20 3.69
C GLU A 595 22.80 2.64 2.88
N ALA A 596 23.03 2.01 1.72
CA ALA A 596 24.13 2.36 0.83
C ALA A 596 24.05 3.83 0.37
N LYS A 597 22.84 4.34 0.13
CA LYS A 597 22.61 5.75 -0.19
C LYS A 597 23.00 6.66 0.97
N ILE A 598 22.54 6.38 2.19
CA ILE A 598 22.86 7.19 3.36
C ILE A 598 24.37 7.18 3.64
N ASP A 599 25.06 6.05 3.42
CA ASP A 599 26.52 5.98 3.55
C ASP A 599 27.24 6.90 2.56
N ARG A 600 26.80 6.94 1.30
CA ARG A 600 27.32 7.88 0.30
C ARG A 600 27.09 9.33 0.73
N TRP A 601 25.91 9.66 1.24
CA TRP A 601 25.61 11.01 1.74
C TRP A 601 26.50 11.39 2.93
N ILE A 602 26.66 10.51 3.93
CA ILE A 602 27.56 10.74 5.08
C ILE A 602 28.99 11.01 4.58
N ALA A 603 29.49 10.22 3.64
CA ALA A 603 30.83 10.41 3.08
C ALA A 603 30.98 11.79 2.40
N GLN A 604 29.97 12.25 1.66
CA GLN A 604 29.97 13.55 1.01
C GLN A 604 29.93 14.73 2.00
N GLN A 605 29.27 14.58 3.16
CA GLN A 605 29.23 15.63 4.19
C GLN A 605 30.55 15.76 4.98
N LYS A 606 31.47 14.80 4.87
CA LYS A 606 32.78 14.83 5.56
C LYS A 606 33.87 15.55 4.77
N ILE A 607 33.62 15.82 3.48
CA ILE A 607 34.50 16.57 2.58
C ILE A 607 34.22 18.05 2.78
#